data_AF-A0A948N8W1-F1
#
_entry.id   AF-A0A948N8W1-F1
#
_cell.length_a   1.000
_cell.length_b   1.000
_cell.length_c   1.000
_cell.angle_alpha   90.00
_cell.angle_beta   90.00
_cell.angle_gamma   90.00
#
_symmetry.space_group_name_H-M   'P 1'
#
loop_
_entity.id
_entity.type
_entity.pdbx_description
1 polymer ?
#
loop_
_entity_poly.entity_id
_entity_poly.type
_entity_poly.pdbx_seq_one_letter_code
_entity_poly.pdbx_strand_id
1 'polypeptide(L)'
;MKKLSYLGAAFALPFFALAQVNGSNVGTLGSSVVNLINSVLVPVVFAVAFIVFIWGVFQYFILGGHDEEKRETGKSLMLWGIIGFFIMVSVWGLVNILRGSVQLNNNVPDYAPTLPASQ
;
A
#
# COMPACT_ATOMS: atom_id res chain seq x y z
N MET A 1 -24.22 -10.24 -24.92
CA MET A 1 -23.71 -9.08 -24.16
C MET A 1 -23.84 -9.21 -22.63
N LYS A 2 -24.82 -9.94 -22.09
CA LYS A 2 -24.97 -10.16 -20.62
C LYS A 2 -23.88 -11.04 -19.95
N LYS A 3 -23.05 -11.72 -20.74
CA LYS A 3 -22.00 -12.63 -20.23
C LYS A 3 -20.74 -11.88 -19.78
N LEU A 4 -20.51 -10.69 -20.34
CA LEU A 4 -19.36 -9.85 -20.03
C LEU A 4 -19.51 -9.10 -18.70
N SER A 5 -20.76 -8.81 -18.28
CA SER A 5 -21.05 -8.20 -16.98
C SER A 5 -20.73 -9.13 -15.80
N TYR A 6 -20.91 -10.44 -15.97
CA TYR A 6 -20.53 -11.41 -14.93
C TYR A 6 -19.02 -11.56 -14.78
N LEU A 7 -18.25 -11.41 -15.86
CA LEU A 7 -16.79 -11.43 -15.80
C LEU A 7 -16.23 -10.21 -15.07
N GLY A 8 -16.80 -9.02 -15.32
CA GLY A 8 -16.45 -7.80 -14.61
C GLY A 8 -16.80 -7.87 -13.11
N ALA A 9 -17.95 -8.45 -12.77
CA ALA A 9 -18.31 -8.70 -11.38
C ALA A 9 -17.36 -9.72 -10.73
N ALA A 10 -17.02 -10.82 -11.41
CA ALA A 10 -16.11 -11.84 -10.89
C ALA A 10 -14.69 -11.32 -10.64
N PHE A 11 -14.22 -10.34 -11.41
CA PHE A 11 -12.94 -9.68 -11.16
C PHE A 11 -13.00 -8.69 -9.98
N ALA A 12 -14.19 -8.16 -9.68
CA ALA A 12 -14.42 -7.25 -8.55
C ALA A 12 -14.68 -8.00 -7.22
N LEU A 13 -15.23 -9.22 -7.27
CA LEU A 13 -15.52 -10.05 -6.08
C LEU A 13 -14.33 -10.23 -5.13
N PRO A 14 -13.09 -10.48 -5.60
CA PRO A 14 -11.93 -10.59 -4.71
C PRO A 14 -11.68 -9.30 -3.94
N PHE A 15 -11.87 -8.13 -4.56
CA PHE A 15 -11.67 -6.84 -3.90
C PHE A 15 -12.71 -6.60 -2.78
N PHE A 16 -13.94 -7.09 -2.94
CA PHE A 16 -14.99 -7.00 -1.92
C PHE A 16 -14.91 -8.10 -0.85
N ALA A 17 -14.50 -9.32 -1.22
CA ALA A 17 -14.25 -10.41 -0.28
C ALA A 17 -13.10 -10.10 0.68
N LEU A 18 -12.08 -9.37 0.19
CA LEU A 18 -10.97 -8.88 1.01
C LEU A 18 -11.37 -7.68 1.91
N ALA A 19 -12.58 -7.12 1.77
CA ALA A 19 -13.11 -6.07 2.63
C ALA A 19 -13.95 -6.60 3.82
N GLN A 20 -14.12 -7.92 3.96
CA GLN A 20 -14.91 -8.50 5.05
C GLN A 20 -14.21 -8.30 6.41
N VAL A 21 -14.63 -7.26 7.13
CA VAL A 21 -14.26 -7.00 8.53
C VAL A 21 -15.12 -7.89 9.44
N ASN A 22 -14.51 -8.93 10.03
CA ASN A 22 -15.14 -9.69 11.12
C ASN A 22 -15.19 -8.79 12.36
N GLY A 23 -16.32 -8.13 12.57
CA GLY A 23 -16.54 -7.19 13.65
C GLY A 23 -16.72 -7.91 14.98
N SER A 24 -15.74 -7.78 15.87
CA SER A 24 -15.96 -8.00 17.31
C SER A 24 -15.08 -7.13 18.24
N ASN A 25 -14.08 -6.38 17.78
CA ASN A 25 -13.25 -5.54 18.66
C ASN A 25 -12.82 -4.21 17.99
N VAL A 26 -12.74 -3.09 18.72
CA VAL A 26 -12.23 -1.81 18.15
C VAL A 26 -10.78 -1.96 17.66
N GLY A 27 -10.00 -2.83 18.32
CA GLY A 27 -8.65 -3.22 17.86
C GLY A 27 -8.64 -3.93 16.50
N THR A 28 -9.71 -4.65 16.13
CA THR A 28 -9.79 -5.33 14.81
C THR A 28 -10.08 -4.34 13.68
N LEU A 29 -10.67 -3.17 13.96
CA LEU A 29 -10.88 -2.13 12.95
C LEU A 29 -9.56 -1.47 12.55
N GLY A 30 -8.73 -1.10 13.53
CA GLY A 30 -7.41 -0.53 13.29
C GLY A 30 -6.51 -1.46 12.50
N SER A 31 -6.45 -2.75 12.88
CA SER A 31 -5.68 -3.75 12.14
C SER A 31 -6.22 -4.01 10.74
N SER A 32 -7.54 -3.94 10.54
CA SER A 32 -8.15 -4.13 9.21
C SER A 32 -7.80 -2.99 8.25
N VAL A 33 -7.81 -1.73 8.72
CA VAL A 33 -7.41 -0.57 7.91
C VAL A 33 -5.95 -0.65 7.53
N VAL A 34 -5.07 -0.97 8.48
CA VAL A 34 -3.63 -1.14 8.21
C VAL A 34 -3.39 -2.28 7.23
N ASN A 35 -4.08 -3.41 7.38
CA ASN A 35 -3.96 -4.54 6.46
C ASN A 35 -4.44 -4.19 5.05
N LEU A 36 -5.53 -3.44 4.90
CA LEU A 36 -6.02 -2.97 3.60
C LEU A 36 -5.00 -2.06 2.90
N ILE A 37 -4.46 -1.09 3.63
CA ILE A 37 -3.46 -0.16 3.09
C ILE A 37 -2.22 -0.93 2.63
N ASN A 38 -1.70 -1.83 3.47
CA ASN A 38 -0.45 -2.55 3.19
C ASN A 38 -0.62 -3.61 2.10
N SER A 39 -1.75 -4.31 2.05
CA SER A 39 -1.95 -5.43 1.12
C SER A 39 -2.47 -4.99 -0.25
N VAL A 40 -3.13 -3.84 -0.32
CA VAL A 40 -3.77 -3.35 -1.56
C VAL A 40 -3.18 -2.02 -1.98
N LEU A 41 -3.27 -1.00 -1.12
CA LEU A 41 -2.94 0.38 -1.51
C LEU A 41 -1.45 0.54 -1.85
N VAL A 42 -0.56 0.04 -1.00
CA VAL A 42 0.90 0.11 -1.22
C VAL A 42 1.30 -0.56 -2.54
N PRO A 43 0.97 -1.84 -2.81
CA PRO A 43 1.33 -2.47 -4.08
C PRO A 43 0.70 -1.79 -5.30
N VAL A 44 -0.53 -1.29 -5.20
CA VAL A 44 -1.18 -0.57 -6.32
C VAL A 44 -0.47 0.74 -6.64
N VAL A 45 -0.21 1.58 -5.63
CA VAL A 45 0.45 2.88 -5.88
C VAL A 45 1.90 2.64 -6.33
N PHE A 46 2.58 1.61 -5.80
CA PHE A 46 3.91 1.22 -6.28
C PHE A 46 3.89 0.81 -7.76
N ALA A 47 2.91 0.01 -8.18
CA ALA A 47 2.75 -0.38 -9.57
C ALA A 47 2.49 0.84 -10.48
N VAL A 48 1.64 1.77 -10.05
CA VAL A 48 1.37 3.01 -10.79
C VAL A 48 2.62 3.87 -10.90
N ALA A 49 3.34 4.09 -9.80
CA ALA A 49 4.59 4.84 -9.79
C ALA A 49 5.64 4.21 -10.71
N PHE A 50 5.73 2.88 -10.72
CA PHE A 50 6.61 2.13 -11.62
C PHE A 50 6.23 2.30 -13.09
N ILE A 51 4.94 2.22 -13.42
CA ILE A 51 4.46 2.45 -14.80
C ILE A 51 4.77 3.88 -15.26
N VAL A 52 4.50 4.89 -14.41
CA VAL A 52 4.80 6.30 -14.72
C VAL A 52 6.30 6.52 -14.90
N PHE A 53 7.12 5.88 -14.07
CA PHE A 53 8.57 5.93 -14.19
C PHE A 53 9.05 5.33 -15.52
N ILE A 54 8.60 4.13 -15.87
CA ILE A 54 8.94 3.47 -17.15
C ILE A 54 8.45 4.30 -18.34
N TRP A 55 7.26 4.89 -18.26
CA TRP A 55 6.74 5.78 -19.29
C TRP A 55 7.60 7.03 -19.46
N GLY A 56 8.02 7.65 -18.35
CA GLY A 56 8.96 8.77 -18.36
C GLY A 56 10.29 8.42 -19.01
N VAL A 57 10.85 7.25 -18.70
CA VAL A 57 12.09 6.73 -19.32
C VAL A 57 11.91 6.56 -20.83
N PHE A 58 10.83 5.90 -21.27
CA PHE A 58 10.52 5.73 -22.69
C PHE A 58 10.40 7.07 -23.40
N GLN A 59 9.69 8.03 -22.81
CA GLN A 59 9.47 9.33 -23.39
C GLN A 59 10.76 10.17 -23.44
N TYR A 60 11.62 10.06 -22.44
CA TYR A 60 12.92 10.75 -22.42
C TYR A 60 13.90 10.19 -23.46
N PHE A 61 14.07 8.86 -23.50
CA PHE A 61 15.12 8.22 -24.30
C PHE A 61 14.70 7.87 -25.73
N ILE A 62 13.45 7.48 -25.97
CA ILE A 62 12.99 7.06 -27.30
C ILE A 62 12.40 8.25 -28.07
N LEU A 63 11.52 9.03 -27.43
CA LEU A 63 10.82 10.15 -28.08
C LEU A 63 11.60 11.47 -27.98
N GLY A 64 12.42 11.65 -26.95
CA GLY A 64 13.23 12.86 -26.72
C GLY A 64 14.49 12.99 -27.56
N GLY A 65 14.78 12.04 -28.47
CA GLY A 65 15.98 12.09 -29.33
C GLY A 65 15.92 13.16 -30.42
N HIS A 66 14.72 13.57 -30.84
CA HIS A 66 14.50 14.56 -31.90
C HIS A 66 13.62 15.74 -31.46
N ASP A 67 13.13 15.73 -30.21
CA ASP A 67 12.19 16.71 -29.69
C ASP A 67 12.52 17.05 -28.22
N GLU A 68 13.01 18.28 -28.00
CA GLU A 68 13.42 18.78 -26.69
C GLU A 68 12.23 18.87 -25.72
N GLU A 69 11.00 19.10 -26.21
CA GLU A 69 9.79 19.19 -25.38
C GLU A 69 9.43 17.81 -24.79
N LYS A 70 9.56 16.75 -25.60
CA LYS A 70 9.35 15.37 -25.13
C LYS A 70 10.42 14.94 -24.14
N ARG A 71 11.65 15.43 -24.32
CA ARG A 71 12.75 15.20 -23.39
C ARG A 71 12.47 15.85 -22.03
N GLU A 72 12.04 17.10 -22.01
CA GLU A 72 11.70 17.79 -20.76
C GLU A 72 10.53 17.11 -20.04
N THR A 73 9.48 16.74 -20.80
CA THR A 73 8.31 16.04 -20.24
C THR A 73 8.68 14.67 -19.68
N GLY A 74 9.48 13.87 -20.41
CA GLY A 74 9.94 12.56 -19.93
C GLY A 74 10.75 12.67 -18.64
N LYS A 75 11.62 13.68 -18.53
CA LYS A 75 12.39 13.95 -17.31
C LYS A 75 11.49 14.29 -16.13
N SER A 76 10.47 15.12 -16.35
CA SER A 76 9.50 15.48 -15.31
C SER A 76 8.72 14.26 -14.81
N LEU A 77 8.28 13.39 -15.72
CA LEU A 77 7.57 12.16 -15.38
C LEU A 77 8.45 11.17 -14.60
N MET A 78 9.72 11.02 -14.99
CA MET A 78 10.69 10.22 -14.23
C MET A 78 10.89 10.77 -12.82
N LEU A 79 11.03 12.09 -12.68
CA LEU A 79 11.23 12.74 -11.39
C LEU A 79 10.01 12.53 -10.47
N TRP A 80 8.80 12.67 -11.01
CA TRP A 80 7.56 12.38 -10.28
C TRP A 80 7.47 10.92 -9.83
N GLY A 81 7.89 9.97 -10.67
CA GLY A 81 7.98 8.56 -10.29
C GLY A 81 8.96 8.33 -9.13
N ILE A 82 10.15 8.93 -9.19
CA ILE A 82 11.18 8.83 -8.13
C ILE A 82 10.68 9.45 -6.82
N ILE A 83 10.03 10.61 -6.87
CA ILE A 83 9.44 11.25 -5.69
C ILE A 83 8.37 10.34 -5.06
N GLY A 84 7.53 9.72 -5.89
CA GLY A 84 6.54 8.74 -5.43
C GLY A 84 7.18 7.58 -4.67
N PHE A 85 8.26 7.01 -5.21
CA PHE A 85 9.00 5.95 -4.52
C PHE A 85 9.66 6.43 -3.23
N PHE A 86 10.26 7.63 -3.24
CA PHE A 86 10.90 8.20 -2.06
C PHE A 86 9.91 8.35 -0.90
N ILE A 87 8.69 8.85 -1.16
CA ILE A 87 7.65 9.00 -0.13
C ILE A 87 7.26 7.64 0.46
N MET A 88 7.04 6.63 -0.39
CA MET A 88 6.68 5.28 0.08
C MET A 88 7.73 4.70 1.02
N VAL A 89 9.01 4.78 0.62
CA VAL A 89 10.13 4.26 1.40
C VAL A 89 10.32 5.09 2.67
N SER A 90 10.18 6.41 2.59
CA SER A 90 10.35 7.31 3.75
C SER A 90 9.32 7.04 4.85
N VAL A 91 8.05 6.80 4.49
CA VAL A 91 6.99 6.50 5.47
C VAL A 91 7.29 5.19 6.19
N TRP A 92 7.64 4.12 5.46
CA TRP A 92 7.97 2.84 6.06
C TRP A 92 9.27 2.84 6.85
N GLY A 93 10.28 3.54 6.37
CA GLY A 93 11.55 3.74 7.07
C GLY A 93 11.32 4.43 8.41
N LEU A 94 10.50 5.48 8.44
CA LEU A 94 10.13 6.17 9.67
C LEU A 94 9.34 5.26 10.62
N VAL A 95 8.36 4.51 10.13
CA VAL A 95 7.59 3.55 10.94
C VAL A 95 8.51 2.50 11.56
N ASN A 96 9.49 1.99 10.82
CA ASN A 96 10.44 1.01 11.33
C ASN A 96 11.34 1.60 12.43
N ILE A 97 11.81 2.83 12.25
CA ILE A 97 12.60 3.55 13.27
C ILE A 97 11.76 3.74 14.53
N LEU A 98 10.52 4.20 14.41
CA LEU A 98 9.63 4.42 15.56
C LEU A 98 9.32 3.13 16.31
N ARG A 99 9.10 2.01 15.61
CA ARG A 99 8.89 0.71 16.24
C ARG A 99 10.13 0.19 16.98
N GLY A 100 11.32 0.50 16.47
CA GLY A 100 12.59 0.06 17.06
C GLY A 100 13.06 0.95 18.22
N SER A 101 12.78 2.25 18.18
CA SER A 101 13.23 3.21 19.19
C SER A 101 12.24 3.40 20.33
N VAL A 102 10.94 3.31 20.06
CA VAL A 102 9.89 3.48 21.07
C VAL A 102 9.41 2.11 21.50
N GLN A 103 9.81 1.68 22.70
CA GLN A 103 9.33 0.44 23.33
C GLN A 103 7.87 0.62 23.80
N LEU A 104 6.95 0.66 22.84
CA LEU A 104 5.52 0.66 23.11
C LEU A 104 5.15 -0.73 23.63
N ASN A 105 5.00 -0.85 24.95
CA ASN A 105 4.59 -2.08 25.60
C ASN A 105 3.13 -2.37 25.21
N ASN A 106 2.95 -3.19 24.17
CA ASN A 106 1.65 -3.60 23.64
C ASN A 106 1.00 -4.73 24.45
N ASN A 107 1.58 -5.09 25.60
CA ASN A 107 0.99 -6.05 26.50
C ASN A 107 -0.16 -5.35 27.23
N VAL A 108 -1.39 -5.77 26.94
CA VAL A 108 -2.51 -5.53 27.84
C VAL A 108 -2.14 -6.17 29.18
N PRO A 109 -2.06 -5.41 30.28
CA PRO A 109 -1.76 -6.01 31.57
C PRO A 109 -2.87 -7.00 31.91
N ASP A 110 -2.47 -8.23 32.20
CA ASP A 110 -3.40 -9.31 32.52
C ASP A 110 -3.89 -9.10 33.96
N TYR A 111 -4.98 -8.34 34.12
CA TYR A 111 -5.62 -8.11 35.41
C TYR A 111 -6.60 -9.22 35.80
N ALA A 112 -6.71 -10.29 35.00
CA ALA A 112 -7.61 -11.39 35.33
C ALA A 112 -7.08 -12.12 36.59
N PRO A 113 -7.85 -12.14 37.70
CA PRO A 113 -7.47 -12.96 38.84
C PRO A 113 -7.54 -14.43 38.40
N THR A 114 -6.37 -15.05 38.25
CA THR A 114 -6.28 -16.48 38.00
C THR A 114 -6.67 -17.20 39.29
N LEU A 115 -7.75 -17.96 39.23
CA LEU A 115 -8.19 -18.79 40.35
C LEU A 115 -7.08 -19.83 40.63
N PRO A 116 -6.68 -20.05 41.90
CA PRO A 116 -5.69 -21.06 42.23
C PRO A 116 -6.14 -22.42 41.72
N ALA A 117 -5.28 -23.11 40.97
CA ALA A 117 -5.52 -24.50 40.61
C ALA A 117 -5.64 -25.32 41.91
N SER A 118 -6.76 -26.00 42.09
CA SER A 118 -6.94 -26.97 43.17
C SER A 118 -5.97 -28.13 42.92
N GLN A 119 -4.93 -28.21 43.76
CA GLN A 119 -4.08 -29.38 43.93
C GLN A 119 -4.84 -30.45 44.70
#